data_AF-A0A645FC92-F1
#
_entry.id   AF-A0A645FC92-F1
#
_cell.length_a   1.000
_cell.length_b   1.000
_cell.length_c   1.000
_cell.angle_alpha   90.00
_cell.angle_beta   90.00
_cell.angle_gamma   90.00
#
_symmetry.space_group_name_H-M   'P 1'
#
loop_
_entity.id
_entity.type
_entity.pdbx_description
1 polymer ?
#
loop_
_entity_poly.entity_id
_entity_poly.type
_entity_poly.pdbx_seq_one_letter_code
_entity_poly.pdbx_strand_id
1 'polypeptide(L)' 'MTREHNDTNVLALGANVTTTVRAQGIVDIWLNEPFFHGERHQRRIDKISIYEKTH' A
#
# COMPACT_ATOMS: atom_id res chain seq x y z
N MET A 1 -3.89 -5.98 3.26
CA MET A 1 -2.42 -5.96 3.51
C MET A 1 -1.70 -4.68 3.06
N THR A 2 -1.50 -4.40 1.76
CA THR A 2 -0.72 -3.19 1.36
C THR A 2 -1.47 -1.89 1.64
N ARG A 3 -2.71 -1.74 1.15
CA ARG A 3 -3.60 -0.62 1.52
C ARG A 3 -3.97 -0.67 2.99
N GLU A 4 -4.62 -1.76 3.39
CA GLU A 4 -5.15 -1.97 4.75
C GLU A 4 -4.15 -1.70 5.89
N HIS A 5 -2.87 -2.05 5.74
CA HIS A 5 -1.89 -1.92 6.83
C HIS A 5 -0.85 -0.83 6.63
N ASN A 6 -0.52 -0.49 5.38
CA ASN A 6 0.58 0.43 5.09
C ASN A 6 0.09 1.74 4.46
N ASP A 7 -1.21 1.86 4.19
CA ASP A 7 -1.82 3.01 3.51
C ASP A 7 -1.03 3.46 2.27
N THR A 8 -0.56 2.51 1.47
CA THR A 8 0.27 2.81 0.30
C THR A 8 -0.48 3.72 -0.66
N ASN A 9 0.16 4.79 -1.13
CA ASN A 9 -0.38 5.73 -2.12
C ASN A 9 0.04 5.41 -3.57
N VAL A 10 0.97 4.47 -3.75
CA VAL A 10 1.43 3.98 -5.05
C VAL A 10 1.48 2.45 -5.05
N LEU A 11 1.04 1.86 -6.16
CA LEU A 11 1.16 0.43 -6.45
C LEU A 11 2.13 0.22 -7.63
N ALA A 12 3.12 -0.66 -7.46
CA ALA A 12 4.04 -1.05 -8.53
C ALA A 12 3.80 -2.52 -8.91
N LEU A 13 3.70 -2.81 -10.20
CA LEU A 13 3.50 -4.15 -10.75
C LEU A 13 4.55 -4.44 -11.84
N GLY A 14 5.12 -5.65 -11.82
CA GLY A 14 6.07 -6.08 -12.83
C GLY A 14 5.37 -6.66 -14.06
N ALA A 15 5.54 -6.03 -15.22
CA ALA A 15 4.90 -6.45 -16.48
C ALA A 15 5.30 -7.87 -16.94
N ASN A 16 6.56 -8.26 -16.74
CA ASN A 16 7.06 -9.58 -17.17
C ASN A 16 6.60 -10.75 -16.28
N VAL A 17 6.04 -10.46 -15.10
CA VAL A 17 5.69 -11.48 -14.10
C VAL A 17 4.20 -11.47 -13.73
N THR A 18 3.46 -10.45 -14.16
CA THR A 18 2.04 -10.28 -13.85
C THR A 18 1.24 -10.27 -15.14
N THR A 19 0.44 -11.31 -15.36
CA THR A 19 -0.48 -11.32 -16.51
C THR A 19 -1.48 -10.18 -16.39
N THR A 20 -1.96 -9.67 -17.53
CA THR A 20 -2.89 -8.53 -17.57
C THR A 20 -4.14 -8.75 -16.71
N VAL A 21 -4.74 -9.95 -16.80
CA VAL A 21 -5.93 -10.31 -16.01
C VAL A 21 -5.63 -10.25 -14.50
N ARG A 22 -4.45 -10.74 -14.08
CA ARG A 22 -4.04 -10.68 -12.68
C ARG A 22 -3.75 -9.24 -12.25
N ALA A 23 -3.11 -8.45 -13.11
CA ALA A 23 -2.81 -7.04 -12.83
C ALA A 23 -4.11 -6.24 -12.61
N GLN A 24 -5.12 -6.44 -13.46
CA GLN A 24 -6.43 -5.81 -13.32
C GLN A 24 -7.07 -6.14 -11.96
N GLY A 25 -7.14 -7.42 -11.60
CA GLY A 25 -7.69 -7.82 -10.30
C GLY A 25 -6.91 -7.27 -9.09
N ILE A 26 -5.58 -7.17 -9.18
CA ILE A 26 -4.78 -6.55 -8.12
C ILE A 26 -5.09 -5.05 -8.01
N VAL A 27 -5.16 -4.34 -9.15
CA VAL A 27 -5.48 -2.91 -9.19
C VAL A 27 -6.86 -2.64 -8.62
N ASP A 28 -7.86 -3.44 -9.00
CA ASP A 28 -9.24 -3.30 -8.52
C ASP A 28 -9.31 -3.48 -7.00
N ILE A 29 -8.67 -4.51 -6.44
CA ILE A 29 -8.61 -4.71 -5.00
C ILE A 29 -7.89 -3.53 -4.33
N TRP A 30 -6.73 -3.12 -4.85
CA TRP A 30 -5.93 -2.06 -4.24
C TRP A 30 -6.62 -0.69 -4.27
N LEU A 31 -7.39 -0.37 -5.31
CA LEU A 31 -8.13 0.90 -5.37
C LEU A 31 -9.32 0.92 -4.39
N ASN A 32 -9.95 -0.23 -4.16
CA ASN A 32 -11.17 -0.31 -3.36
C ASN A 32 -10.93 -0.70 -1.89
N GLU A 33 -9.76 -1.22 -1.54
CA GLU A 33 -9.43 -1.61 -0.17
C GLU A 33 -9.14 -0.36 0.70
N PRO A 34 -9.92 -0.12 1.77
CA PRO A 34 -9.67 1.00 2.68
C PRO A 34 -8.46 0.74 3.57
N PHE A 35 -7.89 1.81 4.13
CA PHE A 35 -6.94 1.68 5.23
C PHE A 35 -7.69 1.27 6.50
N PHE A 36 -7.16 0.31 7.27
CA PHE A 36 -7.83 -0.22 8.48
C PHE A 36 -7.81 0.77 9.66
N HIS A 37 -6.96 1.81 9.62
CA HIS A 37 -6.81 2.82 10.69
C HIS A 37 -6.46 2.28 12.10
N GLY A 38 -6.04 1.02 12.22
CA GLY A 38 -5.63 0.46 13.51
C GLY A 38 -4.39 1.17 14.09
N GLU A 39 -4.38 1.41 15.40
CA GLU A 39 -3.33 2.17 16.11
C GLU A 39 -1.90 1.70 15.76
N ARG A 40 -1.69 0.37 15.71
CA ARG A 40 -0.37 -0.21 15.38
C ARG A 40 0.12 0.14 13.97
N HIS A 41 -0.81 0.34 13.02
CA HIS A 41 -0.51 0.63 11.63
C HIS A 41 -0.17 2.10 11.46
N GLN A 42 -1.00 2.99 12.02
CA GLN A 42 -0.72 4.43 12.03
C GLN A 42 0.62 4.72 12.71
N ARG A 43 0.89 4.11 13.87
CA ARG A 43 2.17 4.28 14.57
C ARG A 43 3.39 3.87 13.74
N ARG A 44 3.25 2.91 12.81
CA ARG A 44 4.35 2.50 11.92
C ARG A 44 4.55 3.51 10.79
N ILE A 45 3.46 3.99 10.20
CA ILE A 45 3.48 5.06 9.18
C ILE A 45 4.12 6.31 9.77
N ASP A 46 3.71 6.72 10.97
CA ASP A 46 4.27 7.89 11.65
C ASP A 46 5.77 7.78 11.87
N LYS A 47 6.28 6.59 12.21
CA LYS A 47 7.73 6.35 12.37
C LYS A 47 8.49 6.56 11.06
N ILE A 48 7.95 6.08 9.94
CA ILE A 48 8.55 6.28 8.61
C ILE A 48 8.53 7.77 8.26
N SER A 49 7.38 8.43 8.43
CA SER A 49 7.23 9.88 8.18
C SER A 49 8.13 10.74 9.06
N ILE A 50 8.37 10.35 10.31
CA ILE A 50 9.32 11.04 11.21
C ILE A 50 10.75 10.89 10.69
N TYR A 51 11.12 9.69 10.23
CA TYR A 51 12.43 9.45 9.66
C TYR A 51 12.66 10.29 8.39
N GLU A 52 11.69 10.30 7.47
CA GLU A 52 11.71 11.11 6.22
C GLU A 52 11.71 12.63 6.46
N LYS A 53 11.30 13.11 7.63
CA LYS A 53 11.38 14.55 7.99
C LYS A 53 12.72 14.94 8.59
N THR A 54 13.48 13.95 9.05
CA THR A 54 14.76 14.16 9.75
C THR A 54 15.96 13.84 8.87
N HIS A 55 15.74 13.39 7.63
CA HIS A 55 16.73 13.06 6.60
C HIS A 55 16.21 13.52 5.23
#